data_AF-A0A831Z6G9-F1
#
_entry.id   AF-A0A831Z6G9-F1
#
_cell.length_a   1.000
_cell.length_b   1.000
_cell.length_c   1.000
_cell.angle_alpha   90.00
_cell.angle_beta   90.00
_cell.angle_gamma   90.00
#
_symmetry.space_group_name_H-M   'P 1'
#
loop_
_entity.id
_entity.type
_entity.pdbx_description
1 polymer ?
#
loop_
_entity_poly.entity_id
_entity_poly.type
_entity_poly.pdbx_seq_one_letter_code
_entity_poly.pdbx_strand_id
1 'polypeptide(L)' 'MSRLWRHVKQVIRRADVVFEVLDARDPMATRTKKVEAYVKKLGKPLVLVINKSDLIPRSVAEKWKKVLSREYP' A
#
# COMPACT_ATOMS: atom_id res chain seq x y z
N MET A 1 -21.00 -7.14 7.13
CA MET A 1 -19.64 -6.54 7.03
C MET A 1 -19.02 -6.48 8.43
N SER A 2 -17.78 -6.95 8.62
CA SER A 2 -17.11 -6.94 9.92
C SER A 2 -16.96 -5.51 10.49
N ARG A 3 -16.98 -5.37 11.83
CA ARG A 3 -16.79 -4.08 12.52
C ARG A 3 -15.49 -3.38 12.10
N LEU A 4 -14.42 -4.16 11.93
CA LEU A 4 -13.12 -3.69 11.49
C LEU A 4 -13.17 -3.01 10.12
N TRP A 5 -13.85 -3.61 9.14
CA TRP A 5 -13.92 -3.05 7.79
C TRP A 5 -14.72 -1.74 7.74
N ARG A 6 -15.72 -1.57 8.60
CA ARG A 6 -16.40 -0.28 8.76
C ARG A 6 -15.43 0.79 9.29
N HIS A 7 -14.62 0.45 10.28
CA HIS A 7 -13.64 1.38 10.84
C HIS A 7 -12.59 1.79 9.79
N VAL A 8 -12.01 0.83 9.06
CA VAL A 8 -11.05 1.11 7.98
C VAL A 8 -11.64 2.08 6.93
N LYS A 9 -12.88 1.85 6.48
CA LYS A 9 -13.54 2.77 5.54
C LYS A 9 -13.73 4.17 6.10
N GLN A 10 -14.10 4.30 7.38
CA GLN A 10 -14.25 5.60 8.03
C GLN A 10 -12.93 6.36 8.11
N VAL A 11 -11.85 5.68 8.47
CA VAL A 11 -10.50 6.26 8.53
C VAL A 11 -10.07 6.73 7.14
N ILE A 12 -10.19 5.88 6.11
CA ILE A 12 -9.84 6.25 4.72
C ILE A 12 -10.64 7.46 4.24
N ARG A 13 -11.94 7.55 4.57
CA ARG A 13 -12.77 8.70 4.17
C ARG A 13 -12.27 10.02 4.76
N ARG A 14 -11.74 9.99 5.98
CA ARG A 14 -11.22 11.17 6.70
C ARG A 14 -9.78 11.54 6.31
N ALA A 15 -8.99 10.59 5.82
CA ALA A 15 -7.59 10.83 5.45
C ALA A 15 -7.46 11.63 4.16
N ASP A 16 -6.52 12.57 4.10
CA ASP A 16 -6.22 13.31 2.86
C ASP A 16 -5.36 12.48 1.90
N VAL A 17 -4.41 11.70 2.42
CA VAL A 17 -3.53 10.79 1.69
C VAL A 17 -3.47 9.45 2.42
N VAL A 18 -3.40 8.35 1.68
CA VAL A 18 -3.27 6.99 2.24
C VAL A 18 -1.91 6.41 1.87
N PHE A 19 -1.23 5.84 2.86
CA PHE A 19 0.00 5.09 2.69
C PHE A 19 -0.28 3.60 2.94
N GLU A 20 0.10 2.75 2.00
CA GLU A 20 0.05 1.30 2.18
C GLU A 20 1.47 0.78 2.38
N VAL A 21 1.73 0.28 3.58
CA VAL A 21 3.05 -0.19 3.99
C VAL A 21 3.20 -1.67 3.65
N LEU A 22 4.21 -2.00 2.86
CA LEU A 22 4.51 -3.34 2.34
C LEU A 22 5.79 -3.87 2.96
N ASP A 23 5.86 -5.17 3.23
CA ASP A 23 7.09 -5.82 3.69
C ASP A 23 8.01 -6.08 2.49
N ALA A 24 9.25 -5.60 2.53
CA ALA A 24 10.19 -5.66 1.41
C ALA A 24 10.51 -7.08 0.93
N ARG A 25 10.37 -8.08 1.81
CA ARG A 25 10.64 -9.49 1.48
C ARG A 25 9.58 -10.08 0.55
N ASP A 26 8.33 -9.67 0.72
CA ASP A 26 7.20 -10.08 -0.14
C ASP A 26 6.14 -8.96 -0.21
N PRO A 27 6.40 -7.92 -1.02
CA PRO A 27 5.49 -6.78 -1.11
C PRO A 27 4.19 -7.15 -1.82
N MET A 28 4.17 -8.16 -2.68
CA MET A 28 2.96 -8.54 -3.40
C MET A 28 1.96 -9.27 -2.51
N ALA A 29 2.43 -10.14 -1.61
CA ALA A 29 1.57 -10.84 -0.66
C ALA A 29 1.03 -9.92 0.45
N THR A 30 1.73 -8.83 0.77
CA THR A 30 1.33 -7.89 1.82
C THR A 30 0.43 -6.74 1.33
N ARG A 31 0.14 -6.68 0.02
CA ARG A 31 -0.79 -5.73 -0.59
C ARG A 31 -2.26 -6.12 -0.39
N THR A 32 -3.11 -5.12 -0.26
CA THR A 32 -4.56 -5.27 -0.12
C THR A 32 -5.30 -4.54 -1.24
N LYS A 33 -5.44 -5.19 -2.40
CA LYS A 33 -6.15 -4.65 -3.59
C LYS A 33 -7.55 -4.12 -3.31
N LYS A 34 -8.26 -4.69 -2.33
CA LYS A 34 -9.59 -4.23 -1.92
C LYS A 34 -9.56 -2.85 -1.25
N VAL A 35 -8.51 -2.54 -0.50
CA VAL A 35 -8.28 -1.22 0.09
C VAL A 35 -7.87 -0.25 -1.01
N GLU A 36 -6.91 -0.62 -1.87
CA GLU A 36 -6.47 0.20 -3.00
C GLU A 36 -7.65 0.65 -3.88
N ALA A 37 -8.52 -0.29 -4.27
CA ALA A 37 -9.70 0.00 -5.08
C ALA A 37 -10.68 0.94 -4.37
N TYR A 38 -10.82 0.83 -3.04
CA TYR A 38 -11.68 1.73 -2.26
C TYR A 38 -11.09 3.14 -2.17
N VAL A 39 -9.79 3.27 -1.94
CA VAL A 39 -9.08 4.56 -1.93
C VAL A 39 -9.19 5.24 -3.29
N LYS A 40 -8.95 4.50 -4.38
CA LYS A 40 -9.11 4.98 -5.76
C LYS A 40 -10.54 5.41 -6.07
N LYS A 41 -11.55 4.66 -5.62
CA LYS A 41 -12.97 5.04 -5.77
C LYS A 41 -13.30 6.38 -5.08
N LEU A 42 -12.62 6.71 -3.99
CA LEU A 42 -12.79 7.99 -3.30
C LEU A 42 -11.95 9.12 -3.92
N GLY A 43 -11.18 8.86 -4.98
CA GLY A 43 -10.32 9.85 -5.63
C GLY A 43 -9.16 10.33 -4.76
N LYS A 44 -8.80 9.55 -3.73
CA LYS A 44 -7.74 9.93 -2.78
C LYS A 44 -6.37 9.45 -3.27
N PRO A 45 -5.29 10.22 -3.05
CA PRO A 45 -3.93 9.77 -3.32
C PRO A 45 -3.57 8.53 -2.49
N LEU A 46 -2.91 7.57 -3.14
CA LEU A 46 -2.37 6.36 -2.54
C LEU A 46 -0.87 6.27 -2.86
N VAL A 47 -0.05 6.02 -1.83
CA VAL A 47 1.41 5.84 -1.94
C VAL A 47 1.78 4.49 -1.37
N LEU A 48 2.63 3.74 -2.06
CA LEU A 48 3.16 2.48 -1.56
C LEU A 48 4.47 2.72 -0.81
N VAL A 49 4.59 2.15 0.39
CA VAL A 49 5.79 2.30 1.23
C VAL A 49 6.42 0.94 1.44
N ILE A 50 7.59 0.70 0.84
CA ILE A 50 8.37 -0.52 1.09
C ILE A 50 9.10 -0.36 2.43
N ASN A 51 8.78 -1.21 3.40
CA ASN A 51 9.37 -1.22 4.74
C ASN A 51 10.21 -2.49 4.98
N LYS A 52 11.14 -2.42 5.94
CA LYS A 52 12.13 -3.47 6.26
C LYS A 52 13.09 -3.79 5.11
N SER A 53 13.52 -2.77 4.39
CA SER A 53 14.44 -2.90 3.26
C SER A 53 15.83 -3.41 3.67
N ASP A 54 16.17 -3.32 4.96
CA ASP A 54 17.36 -3.92 5.58
C ASP A 54 17.39 -5.46 5.46
N LEU A 55 16.22 -6.11 5.35
CA LEU A 55 16.11 -7.56 5.26
C LEU A 55 16.33 -8.13 3.85
N ILE A 56 16.58 -7.28 2.86
CA ILE A 56 16.82 -7.69 1.47
C ILE A 56 18.03 -6.96 0.88
N PRO A 57 18.70 -7.51 -0.14
CA PRO A 57 19.73 -6.78 -0.86
C PRO A 57 19.18 -5.50 -1.51
N ARG A 58 19.98 -4.43 -1.54
CA ARG A 58 19.60 -3.15 -2.16
C ARG A 58 19.10 -3.31 -3.61
N SER A 59 19.74 -4.19 -4.38
CA SER A 59 19.34 -4.49 -5.77
C SER A 59 17.93 -5.09 -5.87
N VAL A 60 17.47 -5.82 -4.86
CA VAL A 60 16.11 -6.34 -4.78
C VAL A 60 15.12 -5.22 -4.43
N ALA A 61 15.48 -4.34 -3.48
CA ALA A 61 14.66 -3.18 -3.14
C ALA A 61 14.45 -2.24 -4.34
N GLU A 62 15.50 -2.00 -5.13
CA GLU A 62 15.44 -1.19 -6.36
C GLU A 62 14.57 -1.84 -7.44
N LYS A 63 14.62 -3.17 -7.58
CA LYS A 63 13.71 -3.92 -8.46
C LYS A 63 12.25 -3.77 -8.01
N TRP A 64 11.97 -3.91 -6.71
CA TRP A 64 10.62 -3.72 -6.18
C TRP A 64 10.10 -2.32 -6.41
N LYS A 65 10.93 -1.30 -6.14
CA LYS A 65 10.60 0.10 -6.46
C LYS A 65 10.21 0.24 -7.94
N LYS A 66 11.02 -0.29 -8.87
CA LYS A 66 10.73 -0.22 -10.32
C LYS A 66 9.41 -0.91 -10.71
N VAL A 67 9.07 -2.02 -10.06
CA VAL A 67 7.83 -2.76 -10.34
C VAL A 67 6.61 -2.02 -9.78
N LEU A 68 6.66 -1.62 -8.52
CA LEU A 68 5.54 -1.00 -7.80
C LEU A 68 5.24 0.42 -8.29
N SER A 69 6.27 1.19 -8.65
CA SER A 69 6.14 2.55 -9.21
C SER A 69 5.42 2.61 -10.57
N ARG A 70 5.08 1.46 -11.17
CA ARG A 70 4.22 1.40 -12.37
C ARG A 70 2.73 1.61 -12.04
N GLU A 71 2.32 1.32 -10.81
CA GLU A 71 0.91 1.43 -10.39
C GLU A 71 0.69 2.67 -9.51
N TYR A 72 1.54 2.88 -8.51
CA TYR A 72 1.44 3.97 -7.55
C TYR A 72 2.83 4.49 -7.20
N PRO A 73 2.98 5.77 -6.82
CA PRO A 73 4.25 6.31 -6.32
C PRO A 73 4.85 5.48 -5.18
#